data_AF-A0A3M2LYT6-F1
#
_entry.id   AF-A0A3M2LYT6-F1
#
_cell.length_a   1.000
_cell.length_b   1.000
_cell.length_c   1.000
_cell.angle_alpha   90.00
_cell.angle_beta   90.00
_cell.angle_gamma   90.00
#
_symmetry.space_group_name_H-M   'P 1'
#
loop_
_entity.id
_entity.type
_entity.pdbx_description
1 polymer ?
#
loop_
_entity_poly.entity_id
_entity_poly.type
_entity_poly.pdbx_seq_one_letter_code
_entity_poly.pdbx_strand_id
1 'polypeptide(L)'
;MNSPLNQRPRRTDRPPNERTADRRSTEGAGADRLDMALLHRTLDDSLDVLRDTYVPANGTGGGWYHELARTEPGATATALGLLAFTTAGRPFAHFDASLAFLAHRQVDSVDPLRDGGWATKTSLGLPVVEATAWIARFLAVARCDLRPDAPDLRRAYRWLLLNQNPDGGWGSLRGAPSRTWLTCLALRALARLNPYDPSVGRGVEWLTADRTALRPAWGPTPDAAPTVAHTAFALVTLAEARPRQENERLPAAYDWLAAHLDPSDDHTWIETYDVMPHGPSAAPIWRMALWHSGLPLAVTALVHDPRGAPGPLLGRAVRTLLAADAGGPSWSGYPADGRTSLWTLWWRLDAMIELARMPLARPRDVCTGCRTPRSSSGRTPATVRCPRCCRAARARTRSGSSGGTGRRCCSARSWPAGSPASAPARGAGASSGSA
;
A
#
# COMPACT_ATOMS: atom_id res chain seq x y z
N MET A 1 -39.71 7.82 -8.90
CA MET A 1 -39.75 8.82 -7.82
C MET A 1 -38.96 8.26 -6.65
N ASN A 2 -37.86 8.93 -6.32
CA ASN A 2 -36.90 8.56 -5.29
C ASN A 2 -37.47 8.75 -3.89
N SER A 3 -37.18 7.84 -2.97
CA SER A 3 -37.15 8.13 -1.53
C SER A 3 -35.89 7.52 -0.93
N PRO A 4 -35.11 8.28 -0.13
CA PRO A 4 -33.77 7.88 0.29
C PRO A 4 -33.82 7.06 1.59
N LEU A 5 -33.22 5.86 1.56
CA LEU A 5 -32.95 5.05 2.74
C LEU A 5 -31.66 5.55 3.41
N ASN A 6 -31.77 6.61 4.23
CA ASN A 6 -30.69 7.00 5.13
C ASN A 6 -31.26 7.72 6.36
N GLN A 7 -31.76 6.97 7.35
CA GLN A 7 -32.10 7.52 8.66
C GLN A 7 -31.61 6.59 9.78
N ARG A 8 -30.65 7.09 10.55
CA ARG A 8 -30.10 6.46 11.78
C ARG A 8 -31.16 6.48 12.90
N PRO A 9 -31.25 5.46 13.76
CA PRO A 9 -32.11 5.52 14.94
C PRO A 9 -31.53 6.44 16.02
N ARG A 10 -32.40 7.25 16.65
CA ARG A 10 -32.08 8.16 17.76
C ARG A 10 -31.69 7.38 19.03
N ARG A 11 -30.58 7.76 19.66
CA ARG A 11 -30.16 7.30 20.99
C ARG A 11 -31.11 7.84 22.05
N THR A 12 -31.61 6.97 22.91
CA THR A 12 -32.30 7.32 24.16
C THR A 12 -31.29 7.46 25.30
N ASP A 13 -31.44 8.53 26.09
CA ASP A 13 -30.57 8.87 27.21
C ASP A 13 -30.71 7.88 28.37
N ARG A 14 -29.58 7.41 28.91
CA ARG A 14 -29.48 6.62 30.14
C ARG A 14 -28.47 7.32 31.07
N PRO A 15 -28.76 7.51 32.38
CA PRO A 15 -27.91 8.31 33.26
C PRO A 15 -26.60 7.59 33.61
N PRO A 16 -25.53 8.33 33.97
CA PRO A 16 -24.19 7.77 34.11
C PRO A 16 -24.03 6.98 35.41
N ASN A 17 -23.46 5.78 35.30
CA ASN A 17 -23.12 4.93 36.43
C ASN A 17 -21.69 5.26 36.93
N GLU A 18 -21.56 5.57 38.23
CA GLU A 18 -20.36 6.11 38.91
C GLU A 18 -19.15 5.15 39.00
N ARG A 19 -19.15 4.03 38.26
CA ARG A 19 -18.02 3.07 38.24
C ARG A 19 -17.00 3.30 37.11
N THR A 20 -17.05 4.45 36.43
CA THR A 20 -16.20 4.76 35.25
C THR A 20 -14.92 5.53 35.55
N ALA A 21 -14.71 5.99 36.79
CA ALA A 21 -13.54 6.78 37.15
C ALA A 21 -12.24 5.96 37.22
N ASP A 22 -12.31 4.68 37.59
CA ASP A 22 -11.12 3.88 37.89
C ASP A 22 -10.54 3.14 36.66
N ARG A 23 -11.30 3.01 35.57
CA ARG A 23 -10.80 2.42 34.30
C ARG A 23 -10.01 3.41 33.43
N ARG A 24 -10.23 4.73 33.60
CA ARG A 24 -9.57 5.77 32.80
C ARG A 24 -8.10 5.98 33.15
N SER A 25 -7.66 5.58 34.35
CA SER A 25 -6.27 5.74 34.80
C SER A 25 -5.32 4.70 34.17
N THR A 26 -5.81 3.49 33.87
CA THR A 26 -5.04 2.41 33.24
C THR A 26 -5.05 2.44 31.71
N GLU A 27 -6.11 2.96 31.06
CA GLU A 27 -6.16 3.08 29.60
C GLU A 27 -5.18 4.12 29.03
N GLY A 28 -4.85 5.15 29.83
CA GLY A 28 -3.95 6.23 29.42
C GLY A 28 -2.47 5.84 29.30
N ALA A 29 -2.00 4.85 30.06
CA ALA A 29 -0.58 4.47 30.10
C ALA A 29 -0.18 3.46 29.00
N GLY A 30 -1.15 2.72 28.46
CA GLY A 30 -0.96 1.75 27.38
C GLY A 30 -1.25 2.29 25.97
N ALA A 31 -1.81 3.51 25.87
CA ALA A 31 -2.25 4.13 24.61
C ALA A 31 -1.13 4.35 23.58
N ASP A 32 0.08 4.58 24.08
CA ASP A 32 1.23 4.99 23.27
C ASP A 32 2.21 3.83 23.01
N ARG A 33 1.81 2.58 23.30
CA ARG A 33 2.68 1.39 23.24
C ARG A 33 2.28 0.45 22.10
N LEU A 34 3.24 0.16 21.22
CA LEU A 34 3.14 -0.87 20.18
C LEU A 34 3.81 -2.15 20.69
N ASP A 35 3.04 -3.24 20.80
CA ASP A 35 3.53 -4.57 21.16
C ASP A 35 3.94 -5.32 19.87
N MET A 36 5.25 -5.41 19.63
CA MET A 36 5.77 -6.09 18.44
C MET A 36 5.54 -7.61 18.51
N ALA A 37 5.47 -8.19 19.70
CA ALA A 37 5.27 -9.64 19.83
C ALA A 37 3.85 -10.02 19.45
N LEU A 38 2.87 -9.22 19.87
CA LEU A 38 1.49 -9.37 19.40
C LEU A 38 1.41 -9.19 17.88
N LEU A 39 2.04 -8.14 17.35
CA LEU A 39 2.04 -7.86 15.91
C LEU A 39 2.58 -9.03 15.08
N HIS A 40 3.73 -9.60 15.48
CA HIS A 40 4.31 -10.73 14.75
C HIS A 40 3.46 -11.99 14.85
N ARG A 41 2.85 -12.29 16.02
CA ARG A 41 1.92 -13.42 16.15
C ARG A 41 0.71 -13.26 15.23
N THR A 42 0.04 -12.11 15.29
CA THR A 42 -1.12 -11.82 14.43
C THR A 42 -0.77 -11.87 12.93
N LEU A 43 0.43 -11.43 12.56
CA LEU A 43 0.94 -11.55 11.19
C LEU A 43 1.12 -13.02 10.79
N ASP A 44 1.76 -13.84 11.62
CA ASP A 44 1.96 -15.26 11.32
C ASP A 44 0.60 -15.99 11.27
N ASP A 45 -0.32 -15.75 12.21
CA ASP A 45 -1.69 -16.31 12.21
C ASP A 45 -2.46 -15.95 10.91
N SER A 46 -2.32 -14.70 10.45
CA SER A 46 -2.95 -14.24 9.21
C SER A 46 -2.37 -14.91 7.95
N LEU A 47 -1.07 -15.22 7.96
CA LEU A 47 -0.42 -15.97 6.88
C LEU A 47 -0.79 -17.45 6.90
N ASP A 48 -1.04 -18.01 8.09
CA ASP A 48 -1.55 -19.38 8.26
C ASP A 48 -2.96 -19.51 7.66
N VAL A 49 -3.84 -18.52 7.89
CA VAL A 49 -5.16 -18.46 7.21
C VAL A 49 -5.01 -18.49 5.69
N LEU A 50 -4.06 -17.74 5.11
CA LEU A 50 -3.81 -17.81 3.67
C LEU A 50 -3.29 -19.20 3.26
N ARG A 51 -2.38 -19.80 4.03
CA ARG A 51 -1.87 -21.14 3.72
C ARG A 51 -2.98 -22.18 3.70
N ASP A 52 -3.86 -22.16 4.68
CA ASP A 52 -4.91 -23.17 4.88
C ASP A 52 -6.08 -23.01 3.89
N THR A 53 -6.22 -21.82 3.30
CA THR A 53 -7.27 -21.50 2.31
C THR A 53 -6.78 -21.56 0.86
N TYR A 54 -5.55 -22.00 0.63
CA TYR A 54 -5.04 -22.20 -0.73
C TYR A 54 -5.82 -23.29 -1.46
N VAL A 55 -6.16 -23.03 -2.72
CA VAL A 55 -6.88 -24.00 -3.56
C VAL A 55 -6.09 -24.35 -4.82
N PRO A 56 -5.77 -25.63 -5.06
CA PRO A 56 -5.18 -26.06 -6.32
C PRO A 56 -6.17 -25.91 -7.49
N ALA A 57 -5.68 -25.46 -8.65
CA ALA A 57 -6.39 -25.44 -9.91
C ALA A 57 -5.89 -26.58 -10.79
N ASN A 58 -6.77 -27.55 -11.08
CA ASN A 58 -6.42 -28.75 -11.85
C ASN A 58 -5.61 -28.43 -13.12
N GLY A 59 -4.38 -28.93 -13.19
CA GLY A 59 -3.48 -28.83 -14.34
C GLY A 59 -2.92 -27.44 -14.66
N THR A 60 -3.30 -26.38 -13.93
CA THR A 60 -2.93 -24.99 -14.24
C THR A 60 -2.36 -24.21 -13.05
N GLY A 61 -2.13 -24.87 -11.91
CA GLY A 61 -1.49 -24.26 -10.73
C GLY A 61 -2.44 -24.17 -9.54
N GLY A 62 -2.64 -22.98 -8.98
CA GLY A 62 -3.63 -22.72 -7.93
C GLY A 62 -3.47 -21.37 -7.24
N GLY A 63 -4.33 -21.06 -6.28
CA GLY A 63 -4.27 -19.81 -5.53
C GLY A 63 -5.51 -19.54 -4.70
N TRP A 64 -5.92 -18.28 -4.65
CA TRP A 64 -7.05 -17.82 -3.84
C TRP A 64 -8.09 -17.10 -4.67
N TYR A 65 -9.29 -17.02 -4.14
CA TYR A 65 -10.28 -16.03 -4.55
C TYR A 65 -10.49 -15.02 -3.42
N HIS A 66 -11.13 -13.89 -3.71
CA HIS A 66 -11.30 -12.86 -2.68
C HIS A 66 -12.21 -13.31 -1.52
N GLU A 67 -13.20 -14.15 -1.80
CA GLU A 67 -13.87 -14.97 -0.78
C GLU A 67 -12.99 -16.21 -0.55
N LEU A 68 -12.24 -16.26 0.55
CA LEU A 68 -11.22 -17.31 0.76
C LEU A 68 -11.79 -18.73 0.82
N ALA A 69 -13.09 -18.88 1.08
CA ALA A 69 -13.77 -20.17 1.08
C ALA A 69 -14.12 -20.70 -0.33
N ARG A 70 -13.96 -19.89 -1.38
CA ARG A 70 -14.27 -20.33 -2.75
C ARG A 70 -13.16 -21.20 -3.32
N THR A 71 -13.57 -22.24 -4.03
CA THR A 71 -12.68 -23.24 -4.63
C THR A 71 -12.14 -22.87 -6.01
N GLU A 72 -12.62 -21.77 -6.61
CA GLU A 72 -12.14 -21.30 -7.91
C GLU A 72 -11.20 -20.09 -7.73
N PRO A 73 -9.87 -20.24 -7.91
CA PRO A 73 -8.94 -19.14 -7.71
C PRO A 73 -9.07 -18.04 -8.77
N GLY A 74 -8.73 -16.82 -8.39
CA GLY A 74 -8.70 -15.63 -9.24
C GLY A 74 -7.33 -14.96 -9.24
N ALA A 75 -6.90 -14.44 -10.40
CA ALA A 75 -5.54 -13.94 -10.59
C ALA A 75 -5.14 -12.83 -9.58
N THR A 76 -5.99 -11.83 -9.37
CA THR A 76 -5.69 -10.74 -8.42
C THR A 76 -5.50 -11.24 -6.99
N ALA A 77 -6.40 -12.12 -6.53
CA ALA A 77 -6.33 -12.70 -5.20
C ALA A 77 -5.09 -13.61 -5.04
N THR A 78 -4.76 -14.40 -6.07
CA THR A 78 -3.53 -15.18 -6.11
C THR A 78 -2.28 -14.32 -5.97
N ALA A 79 -2.20 -13.21 -6.72
CA ALA A 79 -1.05 -12.30 -6.63
C ALA A 79 -0.94 -11.62 -5.27
N LEU A 80 -2.05 -11.24 -4.62
CA LEU A 80 -2.02 -10.67 -3.27
C LEU A 80 -1.54 -11.67 -2.21
N GLY A 81 -2.01 -12.93 -2.28
CA GLY A 81 -1.54 -13.99 -1.39
C GLY A 81 -0.04 -14.22 -1.53
N LEU A 82 0.46 -14.35 -2.77
CA LEU A 82 1.90 -14.48 -3.02
C LEU A 82 2.68 -13.25 -2.60
N LEU A 83 2.15 -12.05 -2.84
CA LEU A 83 2.76 -10.80 -2.40
C LEU A 83 2.90 -10.77 -0.88
N ALA A 84 1.91 -11.24 -0.11
CA ALA A 84 1.95 -11.30 1.34
C ALA A 84 3.10 -12.18 1.85
N PHE A 85 3.23 -13.41 1.34
CA PHE A 85 4.34 -14.29 1.70
C PHE A 85 5.70 -13.69 1.30
N THR A 86 5.77 -13.13 0.09
CA THR A 86 7.00 -12.52 -0.45
C THR A 86 7.45 -11.34 0.40
N THR A 87 6.54 -10.43 0.75
CA THR A 87 6.89 -9.25 1.56
C THR A 87 7.10 -9.59 3.04
N ALA A 88 6.40 -10.58 3.59
CA ALA A 88 6.68 -11.09 4.92
C ALA A 88 8.02 -11.87 5.01
N GLY A 89 8.65 -12.21 3.88
CA GLY A 89 9.84 -13.04 3.84
C GLY A 89 9.57 -14.44 4.37
N ARG A 90 8.38 -14.99 4.07
CA ARG A 90 7.96 -16.33 4.48
C ARG A 90 7.90 -17.24 3.25
N PRO A 91 8.43 -18.47 3.32
CA PRO A 91 8.30 -19.42 2.24
C PRO A 91 6.84 -19.86 2.07
N PHE A 92 6.46 -20.19 0.84
CA PHE A 92 5.14 -20.72 0.52
C PHE A 92 5.28 -21.92 -0.42
N ALA A 93 4.72 -23.07 -0.02
CA ALA A 93 4.93 -24.34 -0.70
C ALA A 93 4.40 -24.37 -2.14
N HIS A 94 3.34 -23.61 -2.44
CA HIS A 94 2.72 -23.58 -3.76
C HIS A 94 3.09 -22.34 -4.57
N PHE A 95 4.21 -21.69 -4.25
CA PHE A 95 4.65 -20.47 -4.94
C PHE A 95 4.74 -20.64 -6.46
N ASP A 96 5.42 -21.69 -6.93
CA ASP A 96 5.61 -21.94 -8.37
C ASP A 96 4.30 -22.31 -9.06
N ALA A 97 3.45 -23.10 -8.41
CA ALA A 97 2.13 -23.45 -8.93
C ALA A 97 1.24 -22.20 -9.08
N SER A 98 1.27 -21.30 -8.11
CA SER A 98 0.54 -20.03 -8.19
C SER A 98 1.13 -19.08 -9.23
N LEU A 99 2.44 -19.05 -9.39
CA LEU A 99 3.09 -18.26 -10.44
C LEU A 99 2.73 -18.78 -11.84
N ALA A 100 2.71 -20.10 -12.03
CA ALA A 100 2.25 -20.74 -13.26
C ALA A 100 0.77 -20.40 -13.56
N PHE A 101 -0.08 -20.39 -12.52
CA PHE A 101 -1.47 -19.97 -12.65
C PHE A 101 -1.60 -18.52 -13.14
N LEU A 102 -0.82 -17.59 -12.57
CA LEU A 102 -0.82 -16.19 -13.03
C LEU A 102 -0.36 -16.08 -14.47
N ALA A 103 0.71 -16.78 -14.86
CA ALA A 103 1.21 -16.78 -16.23
C ALA A 103 0.16 -17.32 -17.22
N HIS A 104 -0.51 -18.44 -16.88
CA HIS A 104 -1.59 -19.01 -17.69
C HIS A 104 -2.80 -18.08 -17.87
N ARG A 105 -3.05 -17.21 -16.89
CA ARG A 105 -4.16 -16.24 -16.91
C ARG A 105 -3.83 -14.92 -17.61
N GLN A 106 -2.59 -14.71 -18.06
CA GLN A 106 -2.21 -13.49 -18.76
C GLN A 106 -2.86 -13.48 -20.15
N VAL A 107 -3.48 -12.35 -20.52
CA VAL A 107 -4.15 -12.21 -21.82
C VAL A 107 -3.12 -12.22 -22.93
N ASP A 108 -3.29 -13.10 -23.90
CA ASP A 108 -2.58 -13.14 -25.17
C ASP A 108 -3.46 -12.57 -26.28
N SER A 109 -3.01 -11.48 -26.91
CA SER A 109 -3.80 -10.77 -27.91
C SER A 109 -2.93 -10.07 -28.94
N VAL A 110 -3.45 -9.99 -30.16
CA VAL A 110 -2.87 -9.14 -31.21
C VAL A 110 -3.10 -7.65 -30.96
N ASP A 111 -4.09 -7.29 -30.14
CA ASP A 111 -4.37 -5.91 -29.75
C ASP A 111 -3.42 -5.48 -28.62
N PRO A 112 -2.51 -4.51 -28.85
CA PRO A 112 -1.56 -4.06 -27.82
C PRO A 112 -2.20 -3.46 -26.58
N LEU A 113 -3.46 -3.00 -26.65
CA LEU A 113 -4.20 -2.50 -25.49
C LEU A 113 -4.78 -3.63 -24.63
N ARG A 114 -4.77 -4.87 -25.12
CA ARG A 114 -5.22 -6.06 -24.40
C ARG A 114 -4.08 -7.02 -24.06
N ASP A 115 -3.05 -7.10 -24.91
CA ASP A 115 -1.94 -8.03 -24.71
C ASP A 115 -1.16 -7.76 -23.42
N GLY A 116 -0.96 -8.81 -22.62
CA GLY A 116 -0.11 -8.74 -21.44
C GLY A 116 -0.80 -8.30 -20.15
N GLY A 117 -2.06 -7.90 -20.20
CA GLY A 117 -2.84 -7.58 -19.01
C GLY A 117 -3.53 -8.80 -18.40
N TRP A 118 -4.21 -8.59 -17.26
CA TRP A 118 -5.03 -9.61 -16.62
C TRP A 118 -6.44 -9.13 -16.39
N ALA A 119 -7.39 -10.04 -16.60
CA ALA A 119 -8.79 -9.83 -16.32
C ALA A 119 -9.14 -10.26 -14.89
N THR A 120 -10.17 -9.63 -14.35
CA THR A 120 -10.91 -10.15 -13.18
C THR A 120 -12.03 -11.07 -13.68
N LYS A 121 -12.60 -11.89 -12.79
CA LYS A 121 -13.78 -12.72 -13.15
C LYS A 121 -14.97 -11.87 -13.60
N THR A 122 -15.05 -10.63 -13.13
CA THR A 122 -16.15 -9.69 -13.40
C THR A 122 -15.88 -8.76 -14.58
N SER A 123 -14.65 -8.71 -15.12
CA SER A 123 -14.33 -7.88 -16.30
C SER A 123 -14.55 -8.60 -17.63
N LEU A 124 -15.26 -9.75 -17.64
CA LEU A 124 -15.64 -10.49 -18.85
C LEU A 124 -14.45 -10.79 -19.78
N GLY A 125 -13.30 -11.15 -19.20
CA GLY A 125 -12.08 -11.47 -19.96
C GLY A 125 -11.28 -10.24 -20.44
N LEU A 126 -11.78 -9.03 -20.22
CA LEU A 126 -11.02 -7.82 -20.54
C LEU A 126 -9.98 -7.54 -19.45
N PRO A 127 -8.71 -7.33 -19.83
CA PRO A 127 -7.67 -6.98 -18.89
C PRO A 127 -7.89 -5.57 -18.34
N VAL A 128 -7.84 -5.40 -17.03
CA VAL A 128 -8.10 -4.10 -16.37
C VAL A 128 -6.89 -3.64 -15.56
N VAL A 129 -6.81 -2.32 -15.33
CA VAL A 129 -5.68 -1.71 -14.60
C VAL A 129 -5.55 -2.31 -13.21
N GLU A 130 -6.67 -2.54 -12.51
CA GLU A 130 -6.68 -3.08 -11.16
C GLU A 130 -5.95 -4.43 -11.05
N ALA A 131 -6.38 -5.43 -11.82
CA ALA A 131 -5.77 -6.76 -11.80
C ALA A 131 -4.34 -6.73 -12.32
N THR A 132 -4.11 -6.03 -13.44
CA THR A 132 -2.80 -5.96 -14.09
C THR A 132 -1.75 -5.31 -13.19
N ALA A 133 -2.09 -4.20 -12.52
CA ALA A 133 -1.17 -3.50 -11.63
C ALA A 133 -0.83 -4.32 -10.37
N TRP A 134 -1.80 -5.02 -9.78
CA TRP A 134 -1.53 -5.90 -8.64
C TRP A 134 -0.56 -7.03 -8.99
N ILE A 135 -0.81 -7.71 -10.12
CA ILE A 135 0.00 -8.84 -10.57
C ILE A 135 1.38 -8.35 -10.99
N ALA A 136 1.46 -7.26 -11.74
CA ALA A 136 2.73 -6.66 -12.15
C ALA A 136 3.58 -6.22 -10.95
N ARG A 137 2.96 -5.59 -9.94
CA ARG A 137 3.63 -5.26 -8.68
C ARG A 137 4.16 -6.50 -7.99
N PHE A 138 3.35 -7.55 -7.86
CA PHE A 138 3.78 -8.82 -7.27
C PHE A 138 5.00 -9.39 -8.01
N LEU A 139 4.92 -9.54 -9.33
CA LEU A 139 6.02 -10.10 -10.14
C LEU A 139 7.32 -9.30 -9.95
N ALA A 140 7.23 -7.96 -9.89
CA ALA A 140 8.39 -7.10 -9.65
C ALA A 140 8.94 -7.24 -8.21
N VAL A 141 8.08 -7.37 -7.20
CA VAL A 141 8.50 -7.55 -5.80
C VAL A 141 9.13 -8.92 -5.57
N ALA A 142 8.58 -9.97 -6.19
CA ALA A 142 9.10 -11.33 -6.16
C ALA A 142 10.38 -11.53 -6.98
N ARG A 143 10.91 -10.46 -7.58
CA ARG A 143 12.10 -10.46 -8.42
C ARG A 143 12.01 -11.41 -9.61
N CYS A 144 10.80 -11.56 -10.16
CA CYS A 144 10.57 -12.37 -11.36
C CYS A 144 11.27 -11.79 -12.61
N ASP A 145 11.78 -10.55 -12.53
CA ASP A 145 12.68 -9.91 -13.52
C ASP A 145 14.01 -10.66 -13.69
N LEU A 146 14.42 -11.45 -12.70
CA LEU A 146 15.65 -12.24 -12.76
C LEU A 146 15.51 -13.56 -13.54
N ARG A 147 14.27 -13.94 -13.92
CA ARG A 147 14.05 -15.12 -14.78
C ARG A 147 14.48 -14.78 -16.22
N PRO A 148 15.00 -15.76 -16.99
CA PRO A 148 15.24 -15.56 -18.42
C PRO A 148 13.99 -15.00 -19.12
N ASP A 149 14.18 -13.94 -19.89
CA ASP A 149 13.19 -13.19 -20.68
C ASP A 149 12.04 -12.51 -19.94
N ALA A 150 11.66 -12.98 -18.74
CA ALA A 150 10.55 -12.51 -17.91
C ALA A 150 9.35 -11.96 -18.74
N PRO A 151 8.81 -12.77 -19.67
CA PRO A 151 7.93 -12.28 -20.73
C PRO A 151 6.63 -11.69 -20.18
N ASP A 152 6.09 -12.30 -19.12
CA ASP A 152 4.92 -11.84 -18.41
C ASP A 152 5.09 -10.45 -17.81
N LEU A 153 6.22 -10.18 -17.15
CA LEU A 153 6.54 -8.90 -16.54
C LEU A 153 6.75 -7.80 -17.60
N ARG A 154 7.44 -8.11 -18.70
CA ARG A 154 7.63 -7.17 -19.83
C ARG A 154 6.31 -6.79 -20.49
N ARG A 155 5.44 -7.78 -20.73
CA ARG A 155 4.12 -7.57 -21.31
C ARG A 155 3.22 -6.76 -20.37
N ALA A 156 3.24 -7.06 -19.06
CA ALA A 156 2.53 -6.29 -18.05
C ALA A 156 2.96 -4.82 -17.99
N TYR A 157 4.28 -4.59 -18.00
CA TYR A 157 4.86 -3.26 -18.04
C TYR A 157 4.38 -2.48 -19.27
N ARG A 158 4.54 -3.06 -20.47
CA ARG A 158 4.07 -2.44 -21.71
C ARG A 158 2.57 -2.13 -21.68
N TRP A 159 1.75 -3.07 -21.17
CA TRP A 159 0.31 -2.90 -21.06
C TRP A 159 -0.06 -1.68 -20.19
N LEU A 160 0.59 -1.51 -19.03
CA LEU A 160 0.36 -0.38 -18.12
C LEU A 160 0.73 0.97 -18.76
N LEU A 161 1.85 1.02 -19.51
CA LEU A 161 2.26 2.23 -20.24
C LEU A 161 1.25 2.61 -21.32
N LEU A 162 0.81 1.64 -22.13
CA LEU A 162 -0.13 1.88 -23.21
C LEU A 162 -1.52 2.30 -22.70
N ASN A 163 -1.91 1.80 -21.52
CA ASN A 163 -3.20 2.11 -20.90
C ASN A 163 -3.21 3.38 -20.03
N GLN A 164 -2.10 4.14 -19.96
CA GLN A 164 -2.10 5.46 -19.33
C GLN A 164 -2.89 6.47 -20.17
N ASN A 165 -3.72 7.27 -19.52
CA ASN A 165 -4.50 8.32 -20.17
C ASN A 165 -3.61 9.54 -20.55
N PRO A 166 -4.07 10.40 -21.47
CA PRO A 166 -3.37 11.64 -21.81
C PRO A 166 -3.14 12.60 -20.63
N ASP A 167 -4.05 12.61 -19.66
CA ASP A 167 -3.93 13.40 -18.42
C ASP A 167 -2.84 12.89 -17.47
N GLY A 168 -2.28 11.70 -17.72
CA GLY A 168 -1.25 11.06 -16.89
C GLY A 168 -1.79 10.10 -15.83
N GLY A 169 -3.10 10.04 -15.63
CA GLY A 169 -3.74 9.08 -14.72
C GLY A 169 -4.11 7.76 -15.39
N TRP A 170 -4.72 6.86 -14.61
CA TRP A 170 -5.29 5.61 -15.08
C TRP A 170 -6.76 5.47 -14.65
N GLY A 171 -7.60 5.08 -15.59
CA GLY A 171 -8.94 4.55 -15.34
C GLY A 171 -8.95 3.02 -15.28
N SER A 172 -10.12 2.40 -15.41
CA SER A 172 -10.22 0.92 -15.46
C SER A 172 -9.50 0.33 -16.68
N LEU A 173 -9.53 1.08 -17.77
CA LEU A 173 -8.99 0.82 -19.10
C LEU A 173 -8.55 2.15 -19.71
N ARG A 174 -7.79 2.11 -20.80
CA ARG A 174 -7.50 3.33 -21.58
C ARG A 174 -8.77 4.06 -21.99
N GLY A 175 -8.82 5.37 -21.78
CA GLY A 175 -9.96 6.23 -22.12
C GLY A 175 -11.05 6.28 -21.04
N ALA A 176 -11.10 5.34 -20.10
CA ALA A 176 -11.95 5.50 -18.92
C ALA A 176 -11.40 6.64 -18.03
N PRO A 177 -12.26 7.40 -17.31
CA PRO A 177 -11.82 8.49 -16.46
C PRO A 177 -10.75 8.05 -15.46
N SER A 178 -9.70 8.85 -15.32
CA SER A 178 -8.63 8.59 -14.35
C SER A 178 -9.14 8.69 -12.92
N ARG A 179 -8.72 7.75 -12.07
CA ARG A 179 -9.17 7.65 -10.66
C ARG A 179 -7.99 7.51 -9.73
N THR A 180 -8.12 8.06 -8.53
CA THR A 180 -7.03 8.06 -7.53
C THR A 180 -6.55 6.65 -7.25
N TRP A 181 -7.46 5.71 -7.01
CA TRP A 181 -7.12 4.34 -6.68
C TRP A 181 -6.35 3.61 -7.80
N LEU A 182 -6.85 3.71 -9.03
CA LEU A 182 -6.26 3.03 -10.19
C LEU A 182 -4.93 3.65 -10.62
N THR A 183 -4.82 4.98 -10.56
CA THR A 183 -3.55 5.68 -10.75
C THR A 183 -2.53 5.25 -9.68
N CYS A 184 -2.95 5.12 -8.42
CA CYS A 184 -2.06 4.65 -7.36
C CYS A 184 -1.58 3.20 -7.59
N LEU A 185 -2.47 2.28 -7.97
CA LEU A 185 -2.09 0.91 -8.30
C LEU A 185 -1.07 0.85 -9.44
N ALA A 186 -1.35 1.54 -10.54
CA ALA A 186 -0.46 1.60 -11.70
C ALA A 186 0.91 2.19 -11.33
N LEU A 187 0.94 3.29 -10.56
CA LEU A 187 2.17 3.90 -10.09
C LEU A 187 2.99 2.97 -9.20
N ARG A 188 2.36 2.31 -8.22
CA ARG A 188 3.09 1.39 -7.33
C ARG A 188 3.64 0.17 -8.08
N ALA A 189 2.99 -0.26 -9.16
CA ALA A 189 3.54 -1.30 -10.04
C ALA A 189 4.71 -0.77 -10.88
N LEU A 190 4.51 0.34 -11.60
CA LEU A 190 5.52 0.93 -12.48
C LEU A 190 6.77 1.38 -11.73
N ALA A 191 6.63 1.92 -10.52
CA ALA A 191 7.77 2.31 -9.67
C ALA A 191 8.65 1.11 -9.28
N ARG A 192 8.11 -0.11 -9.25
CA ARG A 192 8.86 -1.35 -8.99
C ARG A 192 9.47 -1.93 -10.26
N LEU A 193 8.79 -1.76 -11.40
CA LEU A 193 9.24 -2.27 -12.70
C LEU A 193 10.34 -1.40 -13.31
N ASN A 194 10.09 -0.10 -13.41
CA ASN A 194 11.01 0.90 -13.91
C ASN A 194 10.68 2.29 -13.31
N PRO A 195 11.33 2.69 -12.20
CA PRO A 195 11.04 3.97 -11.52
C PRO A 195 11.42 5.21 -12.33
N TYR A 196 12.21 5.05 -13.41
CA TYR A 196 12.66 6.15 -14.26
C TYR A 196 11.79 6.35 -15.51
N ASP A 197 10.79 5.50 -15.72
CA ASP A 197 9.87 5.66 -16.84
C ASP A 197 9.09 7.00 -16.75
N PRO A 198 9.00 7.80 -17.83
CA PRO A 198 8.24 9.04 -17.85
C PRO A 198 6.78 8.89 -17.40
N SER A 199 6.15 7.73 -17.62
CA SER A 199 4.78 7.45 -17.17
C SER A 199 4.65 7.53 -15.65
N VAL A 200 5.68 7.17 -14.88
CA VAL A 200 5.71 7.35 -13.42
C VAL A 200 5.65 8.83 -13.06
N GLY A 201 6.45 9.66 -13.75
CA GLY A 201 6.42 11.12 -13.57
C GLY A 201 5.04 11.72 -13.86
N ARG A 202 4.43 11.33 -14.97
CA ARG A 202 3.09 11.78 -15.36
C ARG A 202 2.00 11.39 -14.36
N GLY A 203 2.04 10.18 -13.81
CA GLY A 203 1.09 9.76 -12.78
C GLY A 203 1.28 10.46 -11.44
N VAL A 204 2.54 10.69 -11.04
CA VAL A 204 2.84 11.50 -9.84
C VAL A 204 2.34 12.93 -10.02
N GLU A 205 2.54 13.52 -11.19
CA GLU A 205 2.00 14.85 -11.50
C GLU A 205 0.48 14.84 -11.43
N TRP A 206 -0.20 13.85 -12.05
CA TRP A 206 -1.66 13.74 -11.97
C TRP A 206 -2.17 13.69 -10.52
N LEU A 207 -1.49 12.94 -9.62
CA LEU A 207 -1.87 12.89 -8.20
C LEU A 207 -1.61 14.21 -7.46
N THR A 208 -0.62 15.00 -7.87
CA THR A 208 -0.13 16.14 -7.08
C THR A 208 -0.48 17.51 -7.68
N ALA A 209 -0.95 17.57 -8.93
CA ALA A 209 -1.24 18.80 -9.66
C ALA A 209 -2.28 19.67 -8.93
N ASP A 210 -3.35 19.06 -8.40
CA ASP A 210 -4.41 19.77 -7.68
C ASP A 210 -4.23 19.75 -6.15
N ARG A 211 -3.02 19.45 -5.64
CA ARG A 211 -2.76 19.46 -4.20
C ARG A 211 -2.24 20.82 -3.77
N THR A 212 -3.13 21.55 -3.11
CA THR A 212 -2.86 22.88 -2.56
C THR A 212 -3.13 22.88 -1.06
N ALA A 213 -2.79 23.97 -0.36
CA ALA A 213 -3.14 24.13 1.04
C ALA A 213 -4.66 24.03 1.30
N LEU A 214 -5.49 24.40 0.32
CA LEU A 214 -6.96 24.34 0.41
C LEU A 214 -7.54 22.99 -0.01
N ARG A 215 -6.79 22.20 -0.78
CA ARG A 215 -7.16 20.85 -1.24
C ARG A 215 -6.02 19.87 -0.94
N PRO A 216 -5.75 19.56 0.34
CA PRO A 216 -4.58 18.76 0.71
C PRO A 216 -4.77 17.25 0.52
N ALA A 217 -6.00 16.78 0.37
CA ALA A 217 -6.35 15.36 0.49
C ALA A 217 -7.07 14.82 -0.76
N TRP A 218 -7.16 13.49 -0.90
CA TRP A 218 -7.68 12.84 -2.10
C TRP A 218 -9.02 12.16 -1.88
N GLY A 219 -9.91 12.30 -2.87
CA GLY A 219 -11.11 11.48 -3.06
C GLY A 219 -10.90 10.46 -4.19
N PRO A 220 -11.97 9.75 -4.61
CA PRO A 220 -11.92 8.80 -5.74
C PRO A 220 -11.54 9.44 -7.07
N THR A 221 -11.91 10.71 -7.26
CA THR A 221 -11.56 11.55 -8.41
C THR A 221 -11.02 12.90 -7.91
N PRO A 222 -10.36 13.71 -8.77
CA PRO A 222 -9.86 15.03 -8.37
C PRO A 222 -10.93 15.95 -7.78
N ASP A 223 -12.16 15.89 -8.31
CA ASP A 223 -13.29 16.74 -7.90
C ASP A 223 -14.10 16.19 -6.72
N ALA A 224 -13.85 14.95 -6.31
CA ALA A 224 -14.59 14.31 -5.23
C ALA A 224 -14.08 14.73 -3.85
N ALA A 225 -14.98 14.72 -2.86
CA ALA A 225 -14.62 14.94 -1.47
C ALA A 225 -13.54 13.93 -1.01
N PRO A 226 -12.56 14.37 -0.21
CA PRO A 226 -11.49 13.51 0.25
C PRO A 226 -11.97 12.45 1.23
N THR A 227 -11.29 11.31 1.21
CA THR A 227 -11.54 10.17 2.11
C THR A 227 -10.24 9.71 2.74
N VAL A 228 -10.32 9.06 3.91
CA VAL A 228 -9.15 8.46 4.58
C VAL A 228 -8.49 7.42 3.67
N ALA A 229 -9.26 6.52 3.06
CA ALA A 229 -8.73 5.45 2.21
C ALA A 229 -7.92 5.99 1.01
N HIS A 230 -8.49 6.93 0.25
CA HIS A 230 -7.80 7.51 -0.92
C HIS A 230 -6.61 8.36 -0.54
N THR A 231 -6.74 9.16 0.52
CA THR A 231 -5.64 10.02 0.99
C THR A 231 -4.47 9.17 1.49
N ALA A 232 -4.74 8.15 2.30
CA ALA A 232 -3.72 7.25 2.77
C ALA A 232 -3.05 6.48 1.62
N PHE A 233 -3.82 5.95 0.68
CA PHE A 233 -3.26 5.20 -0.45
C PHE A 233 -2.41 6.06 -1.38
N ALA A 234 -2.81 7.31 -1.63
CA ALA A 234 -2.01 8.29 -2.37
C ALA A 234 -0.70 8.61 -1.64
N LEU A 235 -0.73 8.82 -0.32
CA LEU A 235 0.47 9.08 0.48
C LEU A 235 1.44 7.90 0.47
N VAL A 236 0.96 6.67 0.66
CA VAL A 236 1.78 5.46 0.54
C VAL A 236 2.40 5.36 -0.85
N THR A 237 1.59 5.59 -1.90
CA THR A 237 2.07 5.54 -3.29
C THR A 237 3.17 6.56 -3.55
N LEU A 238 2.99 7.80 -3.12
CA LEU A 238 3.96 8.87 -3.35
C LEU A 238 5.26 8.63 -2.57
N ALA A 239 5.16 8.11 -1.33
CA ALA A 239 6.31 7.70 -0.54
C ALA A 239 7.11 6.56 -1.23
N GLU A 240 6.42 5.59 -1.84
CA GLU A 240 7.06 4.49 -2.58
C GLU A 240 7.66 4.94 -3.92
N ALA A 241 6.94 5.77 -4.68
CA ALA A 241 7.35 6.19 -6.03
C ALA A 241 8.49 7.22 -6.01
N ARG A 242 8.54 8.08 -4.99
CA ARG A 242 9.51 9.18 -4.87
C ARG A 242 10.07 9.33 -3.45
N PRO A 243 10.73 8.30 -2.88
CA PRO A 243 11.15 8.27 -1.47
C PRO A 243 12.18 9.34 -1.07
N ARG A 244 12.85 9.97 -2.04
CA ARG A 244 13.88 11.01 -1.82
C ARG A 244 13.45 12.40 -2.27
N GLN A 245 12.24 12.55 -2.81
CA GLN A 245 11.77 13.83 -3.27
C GLN A 245 11.01 14.51 -2.14
N GLU A 246 11.54 15.61 -1.64
CA GLU A 246 10.78 16.50 -0.78
C GLU A 246 9.64 17.10 -1.60
N ASN A 247 8.43 17.01 -1.08
CA ASN A 247 7.24 17.56 -1.72
C ASN A 247 6.49 18.39 -0.67
N GLU A 248 6.58 19.71 -0.83
CA GLU A 248 6.00 20.71 0.07
C GLU A 248 4.47 20.60 0.18
N ARG A 249 3.82 19.90 -0.76
CA ARG A 249 2.36 19.67 -0.77
C ARG A 249 1.92 18.52 0.15
N LEU A 250 2.82 17.60 0.49
CA LEU A 250 2.46 16.39 1.27
C LEU A 250 2.27 16.61 2.78
N PRO A 251 3.00 17.52 3.47
CA PRO A 251 2.78 17.76 4.90
C PRO A 251 1.32 18.09 5.24
N ALA A 252 0.67 18.93 4.44
CA ALA A 252 -0.75 19.28 4.63
C ALA A 252 -1.68 18.07 4.47
N ALA A 253 -1.32 17.13 3.59
CA ALA A 253 -2.07 15.90 3.38
C ALA A 253 -1.94 14.93 4.57
N TYR A 254 -0.73 14.80 5.14
CA TYR A 254 -0.51 14.05 6.37
C TYR A 254 -1.26 14.66 7.56
N ASP A 255 -1.27 16.00 7.67
CA ASP A 255 -2.02 16.71 8.70
C ASP A 255 -3.54 16.49 8.55
N TRP A 256 -4.05 16.55 7.31
CA TRP A 256 -5.43 16.20 7.03
C TRP A 256 -5.74 14.76 7.44
N LEU A 257 -4.92 13.78 7.05
CA LEU A 257 -5.11 12.38 7.40
C LEU A 257 -5.13 12.17 8.91
N ALA A 258 -4.18 12.76 9.63
CA ALA A 258 -4.09 12.65 11.09
C ALA A 258 -5.31 13.29 11.80
N ALA A 259 -5.88 14.35 11.23
CA ALA A 259 -7.05 15.02 11.78
C ALA A 259 -8.38 14.29 11.50
N HIS A 260 -8.46 13.50 10.42
CA HIS A 260 -9.69 12.82 9.99
C HIS A 260 -9.69 11.32 10.27
N LEU A 261 -8.55 10.75 10.68
CA LEU A 261 -8.47 9.36 11.11
C LEU A 261 -9.07 9.21 12.52
N ASP A 262 -10.26 8.62 12.58
CA ASP A 262 -10.80 8.02 13.80
C ASP A 262 -10.30 6.57 13.93
N PRO A 263 -9.44 6.24 14.91
CA PRO A 263 -8.94 4.88 15.11
C PRO A 263 -10.00 3.84 15.48
N SER A 264 -11.22 4.24 15.77
CA SER A 264 -12.34 3.33 16.11
C SER A 264 -13.26 3.02 14.93
N ASP A 265 -13.01 3.64 13.77
CA ASP A 265 -13.71 3.39 12.51
C ASP A 265 -12.77 2.66 11.55
N ASP A 266 -13.31 1.70 10.78
CA ASP A 266 -12.56 0.99 9.74
C ASP A 266 -12.26 1.89 8.52
N HIS A 267 -12.99 3.01 8.39
CA HIS A 267 -12.97 3.92 7.24
C HIS A 267 -13.20 3.15 5.94
N THR A 268 -14.16 2.23 5.96
CA THR A 268 -14.48 1.36 4.84
C THR A 268 -15.03 2.17 3.67
N TRP A 269 -14.43 1.99 2.50
CA TRP A 269 -14.86 2.59 1.24
C TRP A 269 -15.16 1.50 0.21
N ILE A 270 -16.23 1.67 -0.57
CA ILE A 270 -16.54 0.81 -1.71
C ILE A 270 -16.21 1.57 -2.99
N GLU A 271 -15.08 1.23 -3.58
CA GLU A 271 -14.68 1.81 -4.84
C GLU A 271 -15.56 1.28 -5.97
N THR A 272 -16.32 2.20 -6.56
CA THR A 272 -17.28 1.89 -7.61
C THR A 272 -16.92 2.62 -8.89
N TYR A 273 -16.63 1.87 -9.94
CA TYR A 273 -16.36 2.43 -11.27
C TYR A 273 -16.81 1.50 -12.39
N ASP A 274 -17.11 2.10 -13.53
CA ASP A 274 -17.59 1.41 -14.69
C ASP A 274 -16.43 0.94 -15.57
N VAL A 275 -16.51 -0.30 -16.05
CA VAL A 275 -15.57 -0.84 -17.04
C VAL A 275 -16.11 -0.50 -18.43
N MET A 276 -15.38 0.35 -19.15
CA MET A 276 -15.81 0.91 -20.44
C MET A 276 -14.77 0.62 -21.54
N PRO A 277 -14.88 -0.50 -22.26
CA PRO A 277 -13.86 -0.93 -23.23
C PRO A 277 -13.78 -0.07 -24.49
N HIS A 278 -14.82 0.71 -24.80
CA HIS A 278 -14.86 1.57 -25.98
C HIS A 278 -14.80 3.06 -25.62
N GLY A 279 -14.19 3.38 -24.47
CA GLY A 279 -14.03 4.75 -23.99
C GLY A 279 -15.24 5.31 -23.24
N PRO A 280 -15.19 6.60 -22.85
CA PRO A 280 -16.10 7.19 -21.87
C PRO A 280 -17.50 7.47 -22.44
N SER A 281 -17.68 7.46 -23.76
CA SER A 281 -18.98 7.60 -24.43
C SER A 281 -19.71 6.28 -24.64
N ALA A 282 -19.08 5.15 -24.31
CA ALA A 282 -19.65 3.83 -24.50
C ALA A 282 -20.46 3.36 -23.29
N ALA A 283 -21.46 2.52 -23.53
CA ALA A 283 -22.21 1.89 -22.45
C ALA A 283 -21.25 1.04 -21.58
N PRO A 284 -21.36 1.14 -20.24
CA PRO A 284 -20.56 0.32 -19.36
C PRO A 284 -20.97 -1.13 -19.50
N ILE A 285 -20.00 -2.03 -19.62
CA ILE A 285 -20.28 -3.47 -19.70
C ILE A 285 -20.46 -4.09 -18.32
N TRP A 286 -19.92 -3.42 -17.29
CA TRP A 286 -19.94 -3.87 -15.90
C TRP A 286 -19.61 -2.70 -14.97
N ARG A 287 -20.14 -2.76 -13.74
CA ARG A 287 -19.78 -1.85 -12.65
C ARG A 287 -19.02 -2.61 -11.57
N MET A 288 -17.74 -2.29 -11.42
CA MET A 288 -16.89 -2.86 -10.38
C MET A 288 -17.26 -2.27 -9.01
N ALA A 289 -17.20 -3.09 -7.97
CA ALA A 289 -17.36 -2.68 -6.58
C ALA A 289 -16.27 -3.37 -5.73
N LEU A 290 -15.36 -2.58 -5.14
CA LEU A 290 -14.21 -3.09 -4.38
C LEU A 290 -14.16 -2.48 -3.00
N TRP A 291 -13.96 -3.33 -1.99
CA TRP A 291 -13.91 -2.90 -0.61
C TRP A 291 -12.49 -2.51 -0.22
N HIS A 292 -12.35 -1.35 0.40
CA HIS A 292 -11.08 -0.81 0.88
C HIS A 292 -11.21 -0.45 2.35
N SER A 293 -10.34 -1.01 3.19
CA SER A 293 -10.24 -0.65 4.60
C SER A 293 -9.28 0.53 4.75
N GLY A 294 -9.80 1.69 5.13
CA GLY A 294 -9.01 2.90 5.26
C GLY A 294 -8.06 2.90 6.46
N LEU A 295 -8.44 2.25 7.57
CA LEU A 295 -7.63 2.20 8.79
C LEU A 295 -6.23 1.58 8.57
N PRO A 296 -6.07 0.37 8.00
CA PRO A 296 -4.74 -0.19 7.73
C PRO A 296 -3.90 0.68 6.78
N LEU A 297 -4.52 1.24 5.74
CA LEU A 297 -3.84 2.14 4.81
C LEU A 297 -3.33 3.39 5.51
N ALA A 298 -4.15 3.98 6.39
CA ALA A 298 -3.79 5.17 7.15
C ALA A 298 -2.63 4.88 8.11
N VAL A 299 -2.61 3.70 8.73
CA VAL A 299 -1.47 3.22 9.52
C VAL A 299 -0.21 3.21 8.67
N THR A 300 -0.22 2.56 7.51
CA THR A 300 0.95 2.52 6.60
C THR A 300 1.38 3.93 6.17
N ALA A 301 0.44 4.78 5.77
CA ALA A 301 0.73 6.17 5.40
C ALA A 301 1.42 6.94 6.52
N LEU A 302 0.86 6.92 7.74
CA LEU A 302 1.39 7.67 8.89
C LEU A 302 2.80 7.20 9.31
N VAL A 303 3.15 5.94 9.06
CA VAL A 303 4.52 5.43 9.26
C VAL A 303 5.51 6.09 8.30
N HIS A 304 5.06 6.48 7.11
CA HIS A 304 5.86 7.16 6.10
C HIS A 304 5.83 8.69 6.18
N ASP A 305 5.19 9.30 7.20
CA ASP A 305 5.26 10.77 7.38
C ASP A 305 6.74 11.17 7.55
N PRO A 306 7.30 12.01 6.65
CA PRO A 306 8.71 12.41 6.71
C PRO A 306 9.07 13.20 7.97
N ARG A 307 8.08 13.75 8.69
CA ARG A 307 8.23 14.47 9.97
C ARG A 307 8.22 13.50 11.17
N GLY A 308 7.90 12.23 10.93
CA GLY A 308 7.79 11.17 11.92
C GLY A 308 6.34 10.86 12.32
N ALA A 309 6.07 9.58 12.58
CA ALA A 309 4.72 9.11 12.87
C ALA A 309 4.12 9.71 14.16
N PRO A 310 2.82 10.09 14.16
CA PRO A 310 2.11 10.63 15.31
C PRO A 310 1.83 9.52 16.34
N GLY A 311 2.72 9.36 17.33
CA GLY A 311 2.78 8.16 18.17
C GLY A 311 1.48 7.76 18.87
N PRO A 312 0.77 8.67 19.58
CA PRO A 312 -0.48 8.32 20.24
C PRO A 312 -1.61 7.93 19.27
N LEU A 313 -1.69 8.59 18.10
CA LEU A 313 -2.69 8.27 17.10
C LEU A 313 -2.39 6.90 16.46
N LEU A 314 -1.14 6.70 16.05
CA LEU A 314 -0.67 5.45 15.47
C LEU A 314 -0.83 4.29 16.46
N GLY A 315 -0.47 4.46 17.73
CA GLY A 315 -0.64 3.44 18.76
C GLY A 315 -2.10 3.01 18.96
N ARG A 316 -3.05 3.95 18.94
CA ARG A 316 -4.49 3.61 18.95
C ARG A 316 -4.91 2.86 17.70
N ALA A 317 -4.55 3.36 16.52
CA ALA A 317 -4.91 2.74 15.24
C ALA A 317 -4.35 1.32 15.10
N VAL A 318 -3.09 1.10 15.48
CA VAL A 318 -2.49 -0.23 15.44
C VAL A 318 -3.11 -1.17 16.47
N ARG A 319 -3.50 -0.69 17.66
CA ARG A 319 -4.22 -1.55 18.61
C ARG A 319 -5.58 -1.97 18.06
N THR A 320 -6.34 -1.08 17.43
CA THR A 320 -7.59 -1.47 16.74
C THR A 320 -7.29 -2.51 15.66
N LEU A 321 -6.25 -2.27 14.84
CA LEU A 321 -5.80 -3.19 13.80
C LEU A 321 -5.43 -4.58 14.33
N LEU A 322 -4.80 -4.66 15.51
CA LEU A 322 -4.37 -5.94 16.12
C LEU A 322 -5.46 -6.60 16.96
N ALA A 323 -6.37 -5.83 17.58
CA ALA A 323 -7.39 -6.33 18.49
C ALA A 323 -8.55 -7.04 17.79
N ALA A 324 -8.69 -6.83 16.48
CA ALA A 324 -9.82 -7.33 15.71
C ALA A 324 -9.89 -8.86 15.50
N ASP A 325 -9.09 -9.65 16.25
CA ASP A 325 -9.16 -11.12 16.31
C ASP A 325 -9.49 -11.68 17.71
N ALA A 326 -9.87 -10.86 18.70
CA ALA A 326 -10.18 -11.38 20.04
C ALA A 326 -11.54 -12.12 20.17
N GLY A 327 -12.30 -12.32 19.08
CA GLY A 327 -13.56 -13.05 19.13
C GLY A 327 -14.28 -13.23 17.79
N GLY A 328 -13.82 -14.19 16.98
CA GLY A 328 -14.56 -14.72 15.82
C GLY A 328 -14.70 -13.77 14.62
N PRO A 329 -15.19 -14.27 13.46
CA PRO A 329 -15.24 -13.52 12.21
C PRO A 329 -16.43 -12.54 12.23
N SER A 330 -16.32 -11.46 13.00
CA SER A 330 -17.26 -10.34 12.93
C SER A 330 -16.57 -9.11 12.34
N TRP A 331 -16.09 -9.24 11.10
CA TRP A 331 -15.80 -8.07 10.28
C TRP A 331 -17.11 -7.63 9.66
N SER A 332 -17.64 -6.49 10.08
CA SER A 332 -18.87 -5.90 9.55
C SER A 332 -18.65 -5.37 8.13
N GLY A 333 -18.64 -6.31 7.19
CA GLY A 333 -18.69 -6.13 5.75
C GLY A 333 -19.16 -7.46 5.15
N TYR A 334 -20.47 -7.57 4.93
CA TYR A 334 -21.24 -8.73 4.42
C TYR A 334 -20.56 -9.51 3.27
N PRO A 335 -20.88 -10.83 3.04
CA PRO A 335 -21.91 -11.67 3.68
C PRO A 335 -21.48 -12.31 4.99
N ALA A 336 -22.13 -12.07 6.12
CA ALA A 336 -23.21 -12.85 6.75
C ALA A 336 -22.97 -14.35 7.03
N ASP A 337 -21.94 -14.98 6.49
CA ASP A 337 -21.64 -16.40 6.68
C ASP A 337 -20.28 -16.65 7.38
N GLY A 338 -19.63 -15.61 7.91
CA GLY A 338 -18.38 -15.74 8.65
C GLY A 338 -17.17 -16.04 7.76
N ARG A 339 -17.26 -15.78 6.45
CA ARG A 339 -16.18 -16.01 5.48
C ARG A 339 -15.18 -14.86 5.45
N THR A 340 -13.91 -15.17 5.64
CA THR A 340 -12.81 -14.20 5.57
C THR A 340 -12.63 -13.69 4.13
N SER A 341 -12.73 -12.37 3.95
CA SER A 341 -12.42 -11.70 2.69
C SER A 341 -10.92 -11.39 2.60
N LEU A 342 -10.28 -11.82 1.51
CA LEU A 342 -8.88 -11.51 1.23
C LEU A 342 -8.66 -10.00 1.15
N TRP A 343 -9.63 -9.22 0.68
CA TRP A 343 -9.47 -7.76 0.56
C TRP A 343 -9.28 -7.11 1.93
N THR A 344 -10.09 -7.51 2.91
CA THR A 344 -9.98 -7.02 4.29
C THR A 344 -8.70 -7.52 4.94
N LEU A 345 -8.36 -8.81 4.72
CA LEU A 345 -7.16 -9.43 5.27
C LEU A 345 -5.86 -8.81 4.71
N TRP A 346 -5.82 -8.54 3.40
CA TRP A 346 -4.64 -8.03 2.71
C TRP A 346 -4.19 -6.66 3.24
N TRP A 347 -5.10 -5.69 3.37
CA TRP A 347 -4.71 -4.35 3.83
C TRP A 347 -4.16 -4.37 5.25
N ARG A 348 -4.72 -5.24 6.10
CA ARG A 348 -4.22 -5.49 7.44
C ARG A 348 -2.84 -6.13 7.41
N LEU A 349 -2.65 -7.18 6.60
CA LEU A 349 -1.35 -7.83 6.39
C LEU A 349 -0.29 -6.82 5.92
N ASP A 350 -0.60 -6.01 4.89
CA ASP A 350 0.32 -5.00 4.34
C ASP A 350 0.76 -4.01 5.43
N ALA A 351 -0.18 -3.49 6.22
CA ALA A 351 0.13 -2.60 7.34
C ALA A 351 0.98 -3.27 8.42
N MET A 352 0.68 -4.52 8.79
CA MET A 352 1.48 -5.27 9.77
C MET A 352 2.89 -5.57 9.26
N ILE A 353 3.04 -5.90 7.97
CA ILE A 353 4.34 -6.15 7.34
C ILE A 353 5.19 -4.87 7.35
N GLU A 354 4.60 -3.72 7.02
CA GLU A 354 5.32 -2.44 7.06
C GLU A 354 5.71 -2.03 8.49
N LEU A 355 4.83 -2.23 9.47
CA LEU A 355 5.15 -2.04 10.89
C LEU A 355 6.27 -2.97 11.37
N ALA A 356 6.25 -4.25 10.96
CA ALA A 356 7.29 -5.23 11.29
C ALA A 356 8.66 -4.88 10.70
N ARG A 357 8.68 -4.11 9.60
CA ARG A 357 9.90 -3.65 8.92
C ARG A 357 10.44 -2.33 9.45
N MET A 358 9.79 -1.71 10.44
CA MET A 358 10.27 -0.47 11.03
C MET A 358 11.73 -0.58 11.48
N PRO A 359 12.62 0.34 11.04
CA PRO A 359 14.02 0.30 11.42
C PRO A 359 14.17 0.27 12.95
N LEU A 360 15.00 -0.66 13.45
CA LEU A 360 15.36 -0.81 14.86
C LEU A 360 14.28 -1.40 15.79
N ALA A 361 13.10 -1.76 15.28
CA ALA A 361 12.13 -2.58 16.01
C ALA A 361 12.49 -4.07 15.87
N ARG A 362 12.51 -4.79 16.99
CA ARG A 362 12.67 -6.25 17.06
C ARG A 362 11.37 -6.91 17.53
N PRO A 363 11.18 -8.22 17.28
CA PRO A 363 9.94 -8.90 17.65
C PRO A 363 9.54 -8.86 19.14
N ARG A 364 10.49 -8.58 20.04
CA ARG A 364 10.23 -8.48 21.50
C ARG A 364 10.17 -7.04 22.01
N ASP A 365 10.26 -6.06 21.13
CA ASP A 365 10.27 -4.65 21.54
C ASP A 365 8.87 -4.14 21.85
N VAL A 366 8.80 -3.18 22.78
CA VAL A 366 7.62 -2.36 23.00
C VAL A 366 7.98 -0.92 22.64
N CYS A 367 7.42 -0.41 21.53
CA CYS A 367 7.71 0.94 21.06
C CYS A 367 6.78 1.96 21.73
N THR A 368 7.35 3.02 22.31
CA THR A 368 6.60 4.07 23.00
C THR A 368 6.69 5.40 22.24
N GLY A 369 5.59 6.16 22.18
CA GLY A 369 5.64 7.57 21.80
C GLY A 369 6.49 8.38 22.78
N CYS A 370 7.53 9.07 22.30
CA CYS A 370 8.32 9.99 23.13
C CYS A 370 7.80 11.43 22.95
N ARG A 371 7.38 12.05 24.04
CA ARG A 371 7.24 13.52 24.10
C ARG A 371 8.63 14.12 24.32
N THR A 372 9.15 14.86 23.33
CA THR A 372 10.35 15.67 23.55
C THR A 372 10.06 16.77 24.57
N PRO A 373 10.97 17.08 25.51
CA PRO A 373 10.77 18.19 26.43
C PRO A 373 10.62 19.51 25.65
N ARG A 374 9.62 20.30 26.03
CA ARG A 374 9.32 21.62 25.46
C ARG A 374 10.58 22.49 25.41
N SER A 375 11.07 22.85 24.22
CA SER A 375 11.79 24.12 24.05
C SER A 375 10.75 25.24 23.99
N SER A 376 11.09 26.42 24.49
CA SER A 376 10.21 27.59 24.70
C SER A 376 9.58 28.21 23.44
N SER A 377 9.60 27.52 22.29
CA SER A 377 8.96 27.97 21.06
C SER A 377 8.35 26.77 20.31
N GLY A 378 7.03 26.59 20.40
CA GLY A 378 6.24 25.70 19.53
C GLY A 378 5.96 24.28 20.04
N ARG A 379 4.73 23.79 19.85
CA ARG A 379 4.33 22.39 20.09
C ARG A 379 5.04 21.47 19.09
N THR A 380 5.90 20.57 19.57
CA THR A 380 6.40 19.44 18.77
C THR A 380 5.50 18.21 18.98
N PRO A 381 5.07 17.51 17.92
CA PRO A 381 4.31 16.27 18.05
C PRO A 381 5.19 15.15 18.62
N ALA A 382 4.58 14.26 19.41
CA ALA A 382 5.25 13.09 19.96
C ALA A 382 5.56 12.09 18.83
N THR A 383 6.83 11.70 18.71
CA THR A 383 7.30 10.74 17.70
C THR A 383 7.53 9.37 18.32
N VAL A 384 7.21 8.30 17.58
CA VAL A 384 7.50 6.92 18.03
C VAL A 384 9.01 6.68 17.98
N ARG A 385 9.62 6.24 19.09
CA ARG A 385 11.03 5.81 19.12
C ARG A 385 11.18 4.49 19.89
N CYS A 386 11.92 3.54 19.31
CA CYS A 386 12.33 2.31 20.01
C CYS A 386 13.24 2.64 21.21
N PRO A 387 13.13 1.93 22.36
CA PRO A 387 13.97 2.14 23.54
C PRO A 387 15.49 2.15 23.26
N ARG A 388 15.93 1.42 22.22
CA ARG A 388 17.33 1.39 21.78
C ARG A 388 17.76 2.65 21.01
N CYS A 389 16.86 3.28 20.27
CA CYS A 389 17.09 4.60 19.67
C CYS A 389 17.35 5.65 20.76
N CYS A 390 16.63 5.57 21.88
CA CYS A 390 16.84 6.44 23.03
C CYS A 390 18.20 6.20 23.71
N ARG A 391 18.68 4.95 23.80
CA ARG A 391 20.03 4.65 24.31
C ARG A 391 21.13 5.13 23.37
N ALA A 392 20.98 4.95 22.06
CA ALA A 392 21.95 5.45 21.06
C ALA A 392 22.01 6.99 20.99
N ALA A 393 20.85 7.66 21.11
CA ALA A 393 20.79 9.13 21.19
C ALA A 393 21.37 9.66 22.50
N ARG A 394 21.11 9.01 23.65
CA ARG A 394 21.68 9.37 24.96
C ARG A 394 23.18 9.11 25.07
N ALA A 395 23.70 8.09 24.38
CA ALA A 395 25.14 7.82 24.30
C ALA A 395 25.87 8.94 23.53
N ARG A 396 25.26 9.48 22.48
CA ARG A 396 25.81 10.62 21.71
C ARG A 396 25.71 11.97 22.43
N THR A 397 24.71 12.16 23.29
CA THR A 397 24.60 13.40 24.10
C THR A 397 25.49 13.39 25.33
N ARG A 398 25.91 12.22 25.83
CA ARG A 398 26.88 12.11 26.93
C ARG A 398 28.34 12.25 26.50
N SER A 399 28.64 12.17 25.20
CA SER A 399 30.02 12.28 24.67
C SER A 399 30.36 13.64 24.06
N GLY A 400 29.60 14.69 24.37
CA GLY A 400 29.77 16.01 23.73
C GLY A 400 29.57 17.16 24.70
N SER A 401 30.51 17.35 25.63
CA SER A 401 30.67 18.60 26.37
C SER A 401 32.06 19.18 26.11
N SER A 402 32.24 19.79 24.94
CA SER A 402 33.26 20.83 24.73
C SER A 402 32.99 21.58 23.42
N GLY A 403 32.55 22.83 23.55
CA GLY A 403 32.83 23.98 22.67
C GLY A 403 32.58 23.91 21.16
N GLY A 404 31.78 24.86 20.65
CA GLY A 404 32.04 25.51 19.36
C GLY A 404 31.15 25.12 18.16
N THR A 405 30.18 26.00 17.87
CA THR A 405 29.69 26.43 16.54
C THR A 405 29.59 25.43 15.37
N GLY A 406 28.36 25.32 14.83
CA GLY A 406 28.15 25.27 13.37
C GLY A 406 27.80 23.91 12.75
N ARG A 407 26.49 23.70 12.57
CA ARG A 407 25.80 22.77 11.64
C ARG A 407 26.70 21.99 10.66
N ARG A 408 26.77 20.65 10.83
CA ARG A 408 26.88 19.69 9.72
C ARG A 408 26.08 18.42 10.05
N CYS A 409 24.94 18.24 9.38
CA CYS A 409 24.28 16.94 9.29
C CYS A 409 25.09 16.06 8.33
N CYS A 410 25.55 14.90 8.81
CA CYS A 410 26.18 13.90 7.95
C CYS A 410 25.13 13.18 7.11
N SER A 411 25.06 13.52 5.82
CA SER A 411 24.58 12.64 4.75
C SER A 411 25.78 12.32 3.83
N ALA A 412 26.42 11.18 4.03
CA ALA A 412 27.29 10.57 3.03
C ALA A 412 27.57 9.11 3.41
N ARG A 413 27.08 8.17 2.60
CA ARG A 413 27.77 6.90 2.41
C ARG A 413 28.19 6.87 0.95
N SER A 414 29.46 7.16 0.73
CA SER A 414 30.20 6.82 -0.48
C SER A 414 30.34 5.29 -0.55
N TRP A 415 30.09 4.74 -1.72
CA TRP A 415 30.45 3.37 -2.06
C TRP A 415 31.89 3.36 -2.60
N PRO A 416 32.71 2.35 -2.30
CA PRO A 416 34.06 2.29 -2.85
C PRO A 416 34.01 2.01 -4.35
N ALA A 417 34.73 2.84 -5.11
CA ALA A 417 34.97 2.69 -6.53
C ALA A 417 35.74 1.39 -6.80
N GLY A 418 35.24 0.54 -7.69
CA GLY A 418 36.01 -0.53 -8.30
C GLY A 418 37.01 0.06 -9.30
N SER A 419 38.28 -0.28 -9.16
CA SER A 419 39.33 0.07 -10.12
C SER A 419 39.11 -0.62 -11.48
N PRO A 420 39.54 0.01 -12.59
CA PRO A 420 39.22 -0.43 -13.94
C PRO A 420 40.17 -1.54 -14.42
N ALA A 421 39.61 -2.61 -14.99
CA ALA A 421 40.37 -3.58 -15.76
C ALA A 421 40.44 -3.12 -17.23
N SER A 422 41.64 -2.65 -17.60
CA SER A 422 42.30 -2.70 -18.90
C SER A 422 41.53 -3.26 -20.10
N ALA A 423 41.27 -2.38 -21.08
CA ALA A 423 40.99 -2.73 -22.47
C ALA A 423 42.30 -2.89 -23.27
N PRO A 424 42.41 -3.83 -24.22
CA PRO A 424 43.43 -3.78 -25.25
C PRO A 424 42.98 -2.92 -26.44
N ALA A 425 43.94 -2.16 -26.97
CA ALA A 425 43.75 -1.21 -28.05
C ALA A 425 43.93 -1.85 -29.44
N ARG A 426 43.08 -1.37 -30.36
CA ARG A 426 43.31 -1.11 -31.80
C ARG A 426 43.57 -2.28 -32.76
N GLY A 427 42.63 -2.41 -33.70
CA GLY A 427 42.88 -2.75 -35.11
C GLY A 427 41.95 -1.90 -35.99
N ALA A 428 42.54 -1.08 -36.85
CA ALA A 428 41.85 -0.21 -37.81
C ALA A 428 41.63 -0.94 -39.16
N GLY A 429 40.61 -0.54 -39.90
CA GLY A 429 40.34 -0.93 -41.30
C GLY A 429 38.85 -0.70 -41.61
N ALA A 430 38.45 0.50 -42.04
CA ALA A 430 38.35 0.93 -43.45
C ALA A 430 37.04 0.46 -44.14
N SER A 431 36.16 1.45 -44.37
CA SER A 431 35.31 1.68 -45.56
C SER A 431 34.77 0.51 -46.39
N SER A 432 33.44 0.48 -46.60
CA SER A 432 32.76 0.88 -47.86
C SER A 432 31.49 0.05 -48.16
N GLY A 433 30.42 0.74 -48.57
CA GLY A 433 29.61 0.35 -49.73
C GLY A 433 28.44 -0.64 -49.55
N SER A 434 27.23 -0.10 -49.73
CA SER A 434 26.12 -0.64 -50.54
C SER A 434 25.68 -2.11 -50.39
N ALA A 435 24.46 -2.31 -49.88
CA ALA A 435 23.28 -2.79 -50.62
C ALA A 435 22.07 -2.83 -49.67
#